data_AF-B1YDE3-F1
#
_entry.id   AF-B1YDE3-F1
#
_cell.length_a   1.000
_cell.length_b   1.000
_cell.length_c   1.000
_cell.angle_alpha   90.00
_cell.angle_beta   90.00
_cell.angle_gamma   90.00
#
_symmetry.space_group_name_H-M   'P 1'
#
loop_
_entity.id
_entity.type
_entity.pdbx_description
1 polymer ?
#
loop_
_entity_poly.entity_id
_entity_poly.type
_entity_poly.pdbx_seq_one_letter_code
_entity_poly.pdbx_strand_id
1 'polypeptide(L)'
;MSWVEKFLNDAEKMFQIPRSELEKFVAYMAEDPTKVEEWAERLQLSEPDFLMLTTVYTLYKTEDRVIELLSDVELKVDEAIGFISTAAANLLNALPPEDRKPILAQLVLAIALQVEDPGVRNSLAEYAKALLAD
;
A
#
# COMPACT_ATOMS: atom_id res chain seq x y z
N MET A 1 -16.02 -11.01 -0.73
CA MET A 1 -14.97 -11.05 -1.77
C MET A 1 -13.65 -10.89 -1.04
N SER A 2 -12.72 -11.83 -1.22
CA SER A 2 -11.43 -11.82 -0.52
C SER A 2 -10.56 -10.64 -0.96
N TRP A 3 -9.62 -10.18 -0.13
CA TRP A 3 -8.64 -9.15 -0.54
C TRP A 3 -7.84 -9.60 -1.76
N VAL A 4 -7.57 -10.91 -1.88
CA VAL A 4 -6.89 -11.51 -3.05
C VAL A 4 -7.69 -11.28 -4.32
N GLU A 5 -9.01 -11.54 -4.31
CA GLU A 5 -9.86 -11.30 -5.49
C GLU A 5 -9.90 -9.83 -5.89
N LYS A 6 -9.98 -8.91 -4.92
CA LYS A 6 -9.95 -7.47 -5.20
C LYS A 6 -8.61 -7.07 -5.83
N PHE A 7 -7.50 -7.50 -5.23
CA PHE A 7 -6.15 -7.29 -5.74
C PHE A 7 -6.01 -7.78 -7.19
N LEU A 8 -6.42 -9.03 -7.48
CA LEU A 8 -6.30 -9.61 -8.82
C LEU A 8 -7.08 -8.81 -9.86
N ASN A 9 -8.31 -8.39 -9.53
CA ASN A 9 -9.16 -7.63 -10.46
C ASN A 9 -8.60 -6.25 -10.80
N ASP A 10 -7.98 -5.58 -9.83
CA ASP A 10 -7.41 -4.25 -10.03
C ASP A 10 -6.04 -4.33 -10.68
N ALA A 11 -5.19 -5.27 -10.24
CA ALA A 11 -3.88 -5.49 -10.83
C ALA A 11 -3.97 -5.91 -12.31
N GLU A 12 -4.95 -6.73 -12.68
CA GLU A 12 -5.19 -7.10 -14.09
C GLU A 12 -5.48 -5.87 -14.96
N LYS A 13 -6.29 -4.93 -14.45
CA LYS A 13 -6.60 -3.68 -15.17
C LYS A 13 -5.42 -2.72 -15.22
N MET A 14 -4.69 -2.58 -14.10
CA MET A 14 -3.62 -1.61 -13.95
C MET A 14 -2.36 -2.00 -14.72
N PHE A 15 -1.93 -3.26 -14.60
CA PHE A 15 -0.66 -3.74 -15.13
C PHE A 15 -0.80 -4.52 -16.44
N GLN A 16 -2.03 -4.80 -16.88
CA GLN A 16 -2.30 -5.60 -18.08
C GLN A 16 -1.62 -6.98 -18.06
N ILE A 17 -1.39 -7.52 -16.86
CA ILE A 17 -0.83 -8.86 -16.64
C ILE A 17 -1.99 -9.86 -16.59
N PRO A 18 -1.91 -11.00 -17.32
CA PRO A 18 -2.96 -12.02 -17.28
C PRO A 18 -3.22 -12.52 -15.86
N ARG A 19 -4.50 -12.71 -15.49
CA ARG A 19 -4.90 -13.21 -14.17
C ARG A 19 -4.12 -14.44 -13.71
N SER A 20 -3.86 -15.40 -14.59
CA SER A 20 -3.11 -16.62 -14.27
C SER A 20 -1.65 -16.37 -13.85
N GLU A 21 -1.04 -15.28 -14.31
CA GLU A 21 0.30 -14.87 -13.86
C GLU A 21 0.23 -14.09 -12.55
N LEU A 22 -0.80 -13.28 -12.34
CA LEU A 22 -1.04 -12.60 -11.07
C LEU A 22 -1.35 -13.59 -9.93
N GLU A 23 -2.04 -14.70 -10.22
CA GLU A 23 -2.26 -15.79 -9.26
C GLU A 23 -0.93 -16.45 -8.83
N LYS A 24 0.02 -16.64 -9.76
CA LYS A 24 1.36 -17.13 -9.43
C LYS A 24 2.12 -16.13 -8.58
N PHE A 25 2.03 -14.84 -8.89
CA PHE A 25 2.62 -13.78 -8.09
C PHE A 25 2.11 -13.82 -6.64
N VAL A 26 0.79 -13.95 -6.43
CA VAL A 26 0.21 -14.07 -5.08
C VAL A 26 0.75 -15.30 -4.34
N ALA A 27 0.84 -16.46 -5.01
CA ALA A 27 1.39 -17.67 -4.42
C ALA A 27 2.88 -17.49 -4.04
N TYR A 28 3.70 -16.93 -4.93
CA TYR A 28 5.12 -16.70 -4.68
C TYR A 28 5.35 -15.69 -3.55
N MET A 29 4.59 -14.61 -3.50
CA MET A 29 4.67 -13.63 -2.40
C MET A 29 4.32 -14.24 -1.03
N ALA A 30 3.56 -15.33 -0.98
CA ALA A 30 3.22 -16.04 0.25
C ALA A 30 4.26 -17.10 0.65
N GLU A 31 4.92 -17.72 -0.33
CA GLU A 31 5.79 -18.88 -0.12
C GLU A 31 7.29 -18.54 -0.20
N ASP A 32 7.71 -17.77 -1.20
CA ASP A 32 9.11 -17.60 -1.57
C ASP A 32 9.35 -16.31 -2.39
N PRO A 33 9.89 -15.25 -1.78
CA PRO A 33 10.19 -13.97 -2.45
C PRO A 33 11.14 -14.09 -3.64
N THR A 34 12.04 -15.08 -3.67
CA THR A 34 13.01 -15.21 -4.78
C THR A 34 12.32 -15.58 -6.10
N LYS A 35 11.23 -16.34 -6.04
CA LYS A 35 10.43 -16.70 -7.22
C LYS A 35 9.69 -15.50 -7.81
N VAL A 36 9.46 -14.45 -7.02
CA VAL A 36 8.79 -13.22 -7.45
C VAL A 36 9.72 -12.42 -8.36
N GLU A 37 11.01 -12.35 -8.03
CA GLU A 37 12.02 -11.68 -8.85
C GLU A 37 12.19 -12.39 -10.20
N GLU A 38 12.40 -13.71 -10.19
CA GLU A 38 12.49 -14.52 -11.42
C GLU A 38 11.22 -14.41 -12.30
N TRP A 39 10.06 -14.33 -11.67
CA TRP A 39 8.78 -14.13 -12.34
C TRP A 39 8.70 -12.76 -13.01
N ALA A 40 9.11 -11.69 -12.31
CA ALA A 40 9.11 -10.34 -12.83
C ALA A 40 10.07 -10.18 -14.01
N GLU A 41 11.27 -10.77 -13.92
CA GLU A 41 12.25 -10.81 -15.00
C GLU A 41 11.70 -11.53 -16.24
N ARG A 42 11.06 -12.70 -16.06
CA ARG A 42 10.46 -13.47 -17.16
C ARG A 42 9.39 -12.67 -17.91
N LEU A 43 8.59 -11.91 -17.17
CA LEU A 43 7.54 -11.06 -17.75
C LEU A 43 8.06 -9.71 -18.24
N GLN A 44 9.36 -9.43 -18.06
CA GLN A 44 9.99 -8.16 -18.43
C GLN A 44 9.27 -6.96 -17.82
N LEU A 45 8.81 -7.11 -16.56
CA LEU A 45 8.19 -6.00 -15.85
C LEU A 45 9.23 -4.91 -15.61
N SER A 46 8.81 -3.67 -15.86
CA SER A 46 9.65 -2.53 -15.51
C SER A 46 9.81 -2.48 -13.99
N GLU A 47 10.95 -2.00 -13.51
CA GLU A 47 11.20 -1.81 -12.07
C GLU A 47 10.10 -0.95 -11.40
N PRO A 48 9.61 0.15 -12.01
CA PRO A 48 8.48 0.90 -11.46
C PRO A 48 7.18 0.09 -11.37
N ASP A 49 6.82 -0.69 -12.40
CA ASP A 49 5.60 -1.50 -12.39
C ASP A 49 5.69 -2.61 -11.35
N PHE A 50 6.85 -3.23 -11.23
CA PHE A 50 7.11 -4.27 -10.23
C PHE A 50 7.00 -3.71 -8.80
N LEU A 51 7.61 -2.56 -8.54
CA LEU A 51 7.49 -1.86 -7.26
C LEU A 51 6.04 -1.48 -6.95
N MET A 52 5.30 -1.00 -7.96
CA MET A 52 3.90 -0.62 -7.79
C MET A 52 3.01 -1.83 -7.52
N LEU A 53 3.20 -2.94 -8.25
CA LEU A 53 2.45 -4.18 -8.06
C LEU A 53 2.65 -4.75 -6.65
N THR A 54 3.90 -4.82 -6.18
CA THR A 54 4.25 -5.29 -4.83
C THR A 54 3.72 -4.37 -3.73
N THR A 55 3.72 -3.06 -3.98
CA THR A 55 3.12 -2.07 -3.07
C THR A 55 1.61 -2.26 -2.96
N VAL A 56 0.90 -2.36 -4.09
CA VAL A 56 -0.55 -2.57 -4.13
C VAL A 56 -0.92 -3.90 -3.44
N TYR A 57 -0.18 -4.98 -3.70
CA TYR A 57 -0.36 -6.26 -3.01
C TYR A 57 -0.25 -6.11 -1.48
N THR A 58 0.79 -5.43 -1.01
CA THR A 58 1.03 -5.21 0.42
C THR A 58 -0.08 -4.39 1.06
N LEU A 59 -0.57 -3.37 0.37
CA LEU A 59 -1.70 -2.55 0.83
C LEU A 59 -2.95 -3.40 1.01
N TYR A 60 -3.37 -4.15 -0.02
CA TYR A 60 -4.56 -5.01 0.04
C TYR A 60 -4.48 -6.06 1.15
N LYS A 61 -3.32 -6.71 1.31
CA LYS A 61 -3.11 -7.70 2.38
C LYS A 61 -3.18 -7.05 3.77
N THR A 62 -2.65 -5.84 3.91
CA THR A 62 -2.61 -5.13 5.19
C THR A 62 -3.95 -4.54 5.56
N GLU A 63 -4.70 -4.02 4.58
CA GLU A 63 -6.06 -3.48 4.77
C GLU A 63 -6.98 -4.51 5.43
N ASP A 64 -7.01 -5.74 4.91
CA ASP A 64 -7.84 -6.82 5.47
C ASP A 64 -7.46 -7.10 6.93
N ARG A 65 -6.15 -7.16 7.22
CA ARG A 65 -5.66 -7.40 8.59
C ARG A 65 -5.96 -6.24 9.54
N VAL A 66 -5.87 -5.00 9.06
CA VAL A 66 -6.21 -3.81 9.85
C VAL A 66 -7.71 -3.76 10.12
N ILE A 67 -8.55 -4.09 9.13
CA ILE A 67 -10.01 -4.20 9.31
C ILE A 67 -10.33 -5.26 10.37
N GLU A 68 -9.69 -6.43 10.35
CA GLU A 68 -9.87 -7.45 11.40
C GLU A 68 -9.45 -6.95 12.79
N LEU A 69 -8.34 -6.21 12.89
CA LEU A 69 -7.88 -5.67 14.17
C LEU A 69 -8.79 -4.56 14.71
N LEU A 70 -9.42 -3.79 13.81
CA LEU A 70 -10.28 -2.67 14.15
C LEU A 70 -11.76 -3.04 14.22
N SER A 71 -12.18 -4.23 13.74
CA SER A 71 -13.59 -4.62 13.67
C SER A 71 -14.27 -4.68 15.03
N ASP A 72 -13.49 -4.97 16.08
CA ASP A 72 -13.96 -5.05 17.46
C ASP A 72 -13.81 -3.72 18.22
N VAL A 73 -13.29 -2.68 17.55
CA VAL A 73 -13.02 -1.38 18.16
C VAL A 73 -14.07 -0.37 17.70
N GLU A 74 -15.04 -0.10 18.56
CA GLU A 74 -15.98 1.01 18.36
C GLU A 74 -15.33 2.33 18.81
N LEU A 75 -14.71 3.05 17.87
CA LEU A 75 -14.15 4.38 18.12
C LEU A 75 -15.13 5.47 17.71
N LYS A 76 -15.28 6.50 18.56
CA LYS A 76 -15.82 7.78 18.10
C LYS A 76 -14.84 8.48 17.16
N VAL A 77 -15.33 9.46 16.41
CA VAL A 77 -14.52 10.19 15.42
C VAL A 77 -13.26 10.80 16.03
N ASP A 78 -13.36 11.41 17.22
CA ASP A 78 -12.23 12.00 17.94
C ASP A 78 -11.23 10.94 18.45
N GLU A 79 -11.72 9.79 18.91
CA GLU A 79 -10.89 8.66 19.34
C GLU A 79 -10.15 8.02 18.16
N ALA A 80 -10.80 7.90 17.00
CA ALA A 80 -10.17 7.42 15.76
C ALA A 80 -9.06 8.37 15.29
N ILE A 81 -9.31 9.69 15.32
CA ILE A 81 -8.29 10.70 15.02
C ILE A 81 -7.12 10.59 16.02
N GLY A 82 -7.42 10.48 17.31
CA GLY A 82 -6.41 10.33 18.37
C GLY A 82 -5.56 9.07 18.19
N PHE A 83 -6.19 7.94 17.88
CA PHE A 83 -5.52 6.67 17.67
C PHE A 83 -4.56 6.72 16.47
N ILE A 84 -5.05 7.12 15.29
CA ILE A 84 -4.24 7.14 14.07
C ILE A 84 -3.12 8.17 14.14
N SER A 85 -3.40 9.36 14.69
CA SER A 85 -2.36 10.39 14.85
C SER A 85 -1.25 9.96 15.83
N THR A 86 -1.61 9.32 16.94
CA THR A 86 -0.65 8.79 17.92
C THR A 86 0.19 7.66 17.34
N ALA A 87 -0.44 6.73 16.61
CA ALA A 87 0.26 5.64 15.93
C ALA A 87 1.27 6.16 14.90
N ALA A 88 0.84 7.10 14.03
CA ALA A 88 1.69 7.71 13.02
C ALA A 88 2.86 8.49 13.64
N ALA A 89 2.60 9.28 14.69
CA ALA A 89 3.66 10.03 15.39
C ALA A 89 4.69 9.12 16.04
N ASN A 90 4.26 8.04 16.70
CA ASN A 90 5.19 7.07 17.31
C ASN A 90 6.02 6.34 16.27
N LEU A 91 5.44 5.97 15.13
CA LEU A 91 6.19 5.40 14.01
C LEU A 91 7.30 6.34 13.56
N LEU A 92 6.96 7.61 13.29
CA LEU A 92 7.94 8.60 12.82
C LEU A 92 9.02 8.89 13.87
N ASN A 93 8.68 8.96 15.15
CA ASN A 93 9.63 9.21 16.22
C ASN A 93 10.62 8.06 16.41
N ALA A 94 10.23 6.82 16.08
CA ALA A 94 11.11 5.66 16.13
C ALA A 94 12.14 5.61 14.98
N LEU A 95 11.94 6.38 13.91
CA LEU A 95 12.83 6.43 12.76
C LEU A 95 14.03 7.38 12.98
N PRO A 96 15.18 7.10 12.33
CA PRO A 96 16.26 8.08 12.16
C PRO A 96 15.73 9.39 11.57
N PRO A 97 16.23 10.57 12.00
CA PRO A 97 15.73 11.86 11.52
C PRO A 97 15.67 12.02 10.00
N GLU A 98 16.65 11.48 9.28
CA GLU A 98 16.76 11.47 7.82
C GLU A 98 15.62 10.70 7.13
N ASP A 99 15.06 9.69 7.79
CA ASP A 99 14.03 8.81 7.22
C ASP A 99 12.61 9.31 7.51
N ARG A 100 12.44 10.26 8.43
CA ARG A 100 11.10 10.73 8.86
C ARG A 100 10.32 11.39 7.73
N LYS A 101 10.95 12.31 6.99
CA LYS A 101 10.30 13.06 5.89
C LYS A 101 9.94 12.12 4.73
N PRO A 102 10.85 11.24 4.25
CA PRO A 102 10.52 10.23 3.25
C PRO A 102 9.40 9.27 3.66
N ILE A 103 9.45 8.73 4.88
CA ILE A 103 8.43 7.76 5.33
C ILE A 103 7.07 8.44 5.55
N LEU A 104 7.03 9.67 6.07
CA LEU A 104 5.78 10.44 6.15
C LEU A 104 5.16 10.64 4.76
N ALA A 105 5.95 11.00 3.75
CA ALA A 105 5.44 11.16 2.39
C ALA A 105 4.89 9.83 1.83
N GLN A 106 5.57 8.71 2.09
CA GLN A 106 5.09 7.38 1.70
C GLN A 106 3.78 7.00 2.41
N LEU A 107 3.64 7.30 3.71
CA LEU A 107 2.40 7.07 4.45
C LEU A 107 1.23 7.88 3.85
N VAL A 108 1.46 9.14 3.52
CA VAL A 108 0.45 9.99 2.88
C VAL A 108 0.05 9.45 1.50
N LEU A 109 1.01 9.00 0.69
CA LEU A 109 0.73 8.38 -0.61
C LEU A 109 -0.05 7.07 -0.46
N ALA A 110 0.31 6.24 0.52
CA ALA A 110 -0.40 5.00 0.84
C ALA A 110 -1.86 5.26 1.25
N ILE A 111 -2.11 6.32 2.02
CA ILE A 111 -3.48 6.77 2.34
C ILE A 111 -4.18 7.22 1.06
N ALA A 112 -3.53 8.04 0.22
CA ALA A 112 -4.12 8.55 -1.01
C ALA A 112 -4.58 7.41 -1.94
N LEU A 113 -3.81 6.33 -2.05
CA LEU A 113 -4.16 5.14 -2.86
C LEU A 113 -5.44 4.44 -2.39
N GLN A 114 -5.82 4.60 -1.12
CA GLN A 114 -7.00 3.96 -0.52
C GLN A 114 -8.22 4.90 -0.44
N VAL A 115 -8.06 6.20 -0.75
CA VAL A 115 -9.17 7.16 -0.75
C VAL A 115 -9.93 7.10 -2.07
N GLU A 116 -11.24 6.87 -1.97
CA GLU A 116 -12.14 6.82 -3.13
C GLU A 116 -12.36 8.20 -3.78
N ASP A 117 -12.42 9.27 -2.96
CA ASP A 117 -12.64 10.64 -3.45
C ASP A 117 -11.41 11.15 -4.25
N PRO A 118 -11.56 11.45 -5.56
CA PRO A 118 -10.44 11.87 -6.39
C PRO A 118 -9.82 13.21 -5.97
N GLY A 119 -10.63 14.13 -5.41
CA GLY A 119 -10.16 15.44 -4.97
C GLY A 119 -9.23 15.32 -3.77
N VAL A 120 -9.68 14.60 -2.74
CA VAL A 120 -8.90 14.31 -1.53
C VAL A 120 -7.65 13.50 -1.88
N ARG A 121 -7.77 12.46 -2.70
CA ARG A 121 -6.63 11.66 -3.17
C ARG A 121 -5.56 12.52 -3.84
N ASN A 122 -5.96 13.39 -4.76
CA ASN A 122 -5.01 14.26 -5.46
C ASN A 122 -4.37 15.27 -4.52
N SER A 123 -5.13 15.85 -3.58
CA SER A 123 -4.56 16.75 -2.56
C SER A 123 -3.53 16.06 -1.67
N LEU A 124 -3.77 14.81 -1.26
CA LEU A 124 -2.81 14.02 -0.48
C LEU A 124 -1.55 13.72 -1.29
N ALA A 125 -1.70 13.35 -2.57
CA ALA A 125 -0.56 13.10 -3.45
C ALA A 125 0.31 14.35 -3.65
N GLU A 126 -0.30 15.52 -3.84
CA GLU A 126 0.42 16.80 -3.94
C GLU A 126 1.09 17.17 -2.61
N TYR A 127 0.43 16.93 -1.47
CA TYR A 127 1.05 17.15 -0.16
C TYR A 127 2.28 16.25 0.04
N ALA A 128 2.21 14.98 -0.31
CA ALA A 128 3.35 14.07 -0.24
C ALA A 128 4.51 14.51 -1.15
N LYS A 129 4.22 14.99 -2.37
CA LYS A 129 5.24 15.57 -3.25
C LYS A 129 5.88 16.81 -2.62
N ALA A 130 5.08 17.69 -2.03
CA ALA A 130 5.57 18.89 -1.35
C ALA A 130 6.44 18.55 -0.13
N LEU A 131 6.15 17.44 0.58
CA LEU A 131 7.02 16.94 1.63
C LEU A 131 8.38 16.45 1.10
N LEU A 132 8.46 15.96 -0.13
CA LEU A 132 9.70 15.46 -0.72
C LEU A 132 10.48 16.52 -1.50
N ALA A 133 9.80 17.57 -1.96
CA ALA A 133 10.46 18.80 -2.39
C ALA A 133 11.11 19.45 -1.15
N ASP A 134 12.35 19.92 -1.28
CA ASP A 134 13.12 20.46 -0.15
C ASP A 134 12.39 21.59 0.59
#